data_AF-A0A392N995-F1
#
_entry.id   AF-A0A392N995-F1
#
_cell.length_a   1.000
_cell.length_b   1.000
_cell.length_c   1.000
_cell.angle_alpha   90.00
_cell.angle_beta   90.00
_cell.angle_gamma   90.00
#
_symmetry.space_group_name_H-M   'P 1'
#
loop_
_entity.id
_entity.type
_entity.pdbx_description
1 polymer ?
#
loop_
_entity_poly.entity_id
_entity_poly.type
_entity_poly.pdbx_seq_one_letter_code
_entity_poly.pdbx_strand_id
1 'polypeptide(L)'
;MDSYKIVTGGPDDAYVNVWEVGTGEQTNSLHCCFSGCDAMAVDGCRIITAGYCNRSGHLTYRDFNNATSPVTKLENEPPTSKFWDSQSDDNSDDD
;
A
#
# COMPACT_ATOMS: atom_id res chain seq x y z
N MET A 1 4.42 9.25 -0.57
CA MET A 1 3.98 8.39 -1.67
C MET A 1 3.63 9.26 -2.85
N ASP A 2 3.91 8.81 -4.07
CA ASP A 2 3.21 9.32 -5.25
C ASP A 2 1.70 9.20 -5.00
N SER A 3 0.89 10.14 -5.51
CA SER A 3 -0.57 10.20 -5.28
C SER A 3 -1.36 9.00 -5.82
N TYR A 4 -0.66 7.94 -6.26
CA TYR A 4 -1.18 6.81 -7.02
C TYR A 4 -0.80 5.45 -6.44
N LYS A 5 -0.20 5.39 -5.25
CA LYS A 5 0.09 4.13 -4.58
C LYS A 5 -0.39 4.11 -3.14
N ILE A 6 -0.68 2.91 -2.65
CA ILE A 6 -1.09 2.64 -1.27
C ILE A 6 -0.07 1.68 -0.65
N VAL A 7 0.39 1.94 0.57
CA VAL A 7 1.13 0.96 1.37
C VAL A 7 0.22 0.39 2.43
N THR A 8 0.17 -0.94 2.54
CA THR A 8 -0.53 -1.65 3.61
C THR A 8 0.42 -2.57 4.36
N GLY A 9 0.14 -2.81 5.63
CA GLY A 9 0.86 -3.77 6.49
C GLY A 9 0.27 -3.73 7.90
N GLY A 10 0.58 -4.75 8.70
CA GLY A 10 0.01 -4.88 10.04
C GLY A 10 0.76 -5.86 10.94
N PRO A 11 0.35 -5.94 12.22
CA PRO A 11 1.04 -6.71 13.26
C PRO A 11 0.95 -8.24 13.09
N ASP A 12 0.17 -8.74 12.14
CA ASP A 12 0.13 -10.17 11.78
C ASP A 12 0.56 -10.44 10.33
N ASP A 13 0.89 -9.37 9.59
CA ASP A 13 1.27 -9.46 8.18
C ASP A 13 2.78 -9.39 8.04
N ALA A 14 3.40 -10.50 7.64
CA ALA A 14 4.85 -10.54 7.52
C ALA A 14 5.43 -9.58 6.47
N TYR A 15 4.55 -9.04 5.62
CA TYR A 15 4.88 -8.20 4.50
C TYR A 15 4.13 -6.87 4.56
N VAL A 16 4.84 -5.86 4.11
CA VAL A 16 4.29 -4.56 3.75
C VAL A 16 4.09 -4.54 2.25
N ASN A 17 2.84 -4.45 1.81
CA ASN A 17 2.46 -4.53 0.41
C ASN A 17 2.23 -3.13 -0.17
N VAL A 18 2.58 -2.96 -1.44
CA VAL A 18 2.42 -1.71 -2.18
C VAL A 18 1.50 -1.95 -3.36
N TRP A 19 0.46 -1.12 -3.48
CA TRP A 19 -0.63 -1.28 -4.45
C TRP A 19 -0.69 -0.09 -5.38
N GLU A 20 -1.07 -0.33 -6.63
CA GLU A 20 -1.44 0.72 -7.58
C GLU A 20 -2.93 1.07 -7.36
N VAL A 21 -3.24 2.37 -7.29
CA VAL A 21 -4.57 2.86 -6.88
C VAL A 21 -5.66 2.66 -7.95
N GLY A 22 -5.32 2.76 -9.23
CA GLY A 22 -6.27 2.66 -10.35
C GLY A 22 -6.65 1.21 -10.69
N THR A 23 -5.68 0.31 -10.75
CA THR A 23 -5.86 -1.11 -11.07
C THR A 23 -6.16 -1.93 -9.82
N GLY A 24 -5.72 -1.48 -8.65
CA GLY A 24 -5.78 -2.25 -7.40
C GLY A 24 -4.77 -3.39 -7.35
N GLU A 25 -3.81 -3.45 -8.28
CA GLU A 25 -2.83 -4.53 -8.33
C GLU A 25 -1.71 -4.33 -7.31
N GLN A 26 -1.29 -5.43 -6.68
CA GLN A 26 -0.11 -5.44 -5.83
C GLN A 26 1.15 -5.30 -6.69
N THR A 27 1.85 -4.20 -6.54
CA THR A 27 3.08 -3.89 -7.29
C THR A 27 4.35 -4.34 -6.57
N ASN A 28 4.32 -4.42 -5.25
CA ASN A 28 5.49 -4.80 -4.46
C ASN A 28 5.10 -5.43 -3.12
N SER A 29 6.02 -6.21 -2.56
CA SER A 29 5.90 -6.83 -1.23
C SER A 29 7.23 -6.75 -0.51
N LEU A 30 7.25 -6.07 0.63
CA LEU A 30 8.44 -5.75 1.40
C LEU A 30 8.41 -6.52 2.71
N HIS A 31 9.33 -7.45 2.89
CA HIS A 31 9.40 -8.22 4.13
C HIS A 31 9.69 -7.30 5.33
N CYS A 32 8.89 -7.42 6.38
CA CYS A 32 9.05 -6.68 7.62
C CYS A 32 9.61 -7.59 8.70
N CYS A 33 8.77 -8.49 9.21
CA CYS A 33 9.13 -9.54 10.16
C CYS A 33 8.06 -10.63 10.13
N PHE A 34 8.38 -11.86 10.55
CA PHE A 34 7.40 -12.94 10.70
C PHE A 34 6.17 -12.61 11.56
N SER A 35 6.33 -11.77 12.60
CA SER A 35 5.26 -11.27 13.46
C SER A 35 4.78 -9.88 13.05
N GLY A 36 4.93 -9.54 11.77
CA GLY A 36 4.41 -8.32 11.18
C GLY A 36 5.12 -7.01 11.53
N CYS A 37 4.46 -5.91 11.18
CA CYS A 37 4.88 -4.56 11.55
C CYS A 37 3.89 -3.93 12.53
N ASP A 38 4.42 -3.38 13.62
CA ASP A 38 3.63 -2.64 14.60
C ASP A 38 3.35 -1.20 14.15
N ALA A 39 4.27 -0.62 13.39
CA ALA A 39 4.13 0.74 12.88
C ALA A 39 4.83 0.92 11.53
N MET A 40 4.33 1.88 10.76
CA MET A 40 4.89 2.23 9.46
C MET A 40 4.66 3.71 9.16
N ALA A 41 5.63 4.33 8.48
CA ALA A 41 5.52 5.69 7.97
C ALA A 41 6.04 5.75 6.53
N VAL A 42 5.42 6.61 5.71
CA VAL A 42 5.73 6.74 4.28
C VAL A 42 5.88 8.22 3.93
N ASP A 43 6.99 8.57 3.29
CA ASP A 43 7.25 9.90 2.73
C ASP A 43 7.79 9.75 1.31
N GLY A 44 7.06 10.24 0.30
CA GLY A 44 7.44 10.02 -1.11
C GLY A 44 7.70 8.53 -1.42
N CYS A 45 8.92 8.25 -1.91
CA CYS A 45 9.44 6.91 -2.19
C CYS A 45 10.22 6.29 -1.01
N ARG A 46 10.07 6.83 0.21
CA ARG A 46 10.76 6.36 1.41
C ARG A 46 9.75 5.71 2.34
N ILE A 47 10.10 4.54 2.85
CA ILE A 47 9.25 3.76 3.76
C ILE A 47 10.08 3.40 4.99
N ILE A 48 9.52 3.64 6.16
CA ILE A 48 10.06 3.17 7.43
C ILE A 48 9.06 2.18 8.02
N THR A 49 9.53 1.00 8.39
CA THR A 49 8.75 0.02 9.14
C THR A 49 9.39 -0.24 10.49
N ALA A 50 8.56 -0.43 11.50
CA ALA A 50 8.94 -0.81 12.84
C ALA A 50 8.18 -2.08 13.23
N GLY A 51 8.87 -3.03 13.82
CA GLY A 51 8.24 -4.25 14.31
C GLY A 51 9.12 -4.96 15.32
N TYR A 52 8.49 -5.74 16.19
CA TYR A 52 9.19 -6.62 17.10
C TYR A 52 9.51 -7.94 16.41
N CYS A 53 10.76 -8.13 15.97
CA CYS A 53 11.22 -9.36 15.33
C CYS A 53 12.18 -10.10 16.22
N ASN A 54 12.16 -11.44 16.23
CA ASN A 54 13.18 -12.28 16.91
C ASN A 54 13.50 -11.92 18.39
N ARG A 55 12.54 -11.34 19.14
CA ARG A 55 12.71 -10.79 20.51
C ARG A 55 13.51 -9.48 20.59
N SER A 56 13.59 -8.73 19.50
CA SER A 56 14.16 -7.38 19.49
C SER A 56 13.35 -6.42 18.61
N GLY A 57 13.40 -5.12 18.92
CA GLY A 57 12.77 -4.10 18.10
C GLY A 57 13.61 -3.84 16.85
N HIS A 58 13.03 -4.02 15.68
CA HIS A 58 13.67 -3.77 14.39
C HIS A 58 13.06 -2.53 13.73
N LEU A 59 13.93 -1.65 13.23
CA LEU A 59 13.57 -0.52 12.38
C LEU A 59 14.21 -0.73 11.02
N THR A 60 13.41 -0.69 9.96
CA THR A 60 13.90 -0.84 8.58
C THR A 60 13.58 0.42 7.79
N TYR A 61 14.61 1.05 7.24
CA TYR A 61 14.50 2.17 6.30
C TYR A 61 14.70 1.67 4.87
N ARG A 62 13.79 2.03 3.96
CA ARG A 62 13.85 1.67 2.54
C ARG A 62 13.66 2.93 1.69
N ASP A 63 14.58 3.16 0.77
CA ASP A 63 14.54 4.28 -0.17
C ASP A 63 14.39 3.75 -1.60
N PHE A 64 13.30 4.15 -2.26
CA PHE A 64 12.96 3.75 -3.63
C PHE A 64 13.07 4.91 -4.62
N ASN A 65 13.79 5.99 -4.30
CA ASN A 65 13.98 7.13 -5.22
C ASN A 65 14.65 6.72 -6.54
N ASN A 66 15.46 5.65 -6.52
CA ASN A 66 16.15 5.13 -7.70
C ASN A 66 15.47 3.87 -8.29
N ALA A 67 14.28 3.49 -7.81
CA ALA A 67 13.57 2.34 -8.35
C ALA A 67 13.01 2.68 -9.73
N THR A 68 13.46 1.99 -10.77
CA THR A 68 13.14 2.28 -12.18
C THR A 68 12.03 1.41 -12.78
N SER A 69 11.35 0.58 -11.99
CA SER A 69 10.29 -0.29 -12.50
C SER A 69 9.05 0.52 -12.91
N PRO A 70 8.78 0.71 -14.21
CA PRO A 70 7.57 1.39 -14.64
C PRO A 70 6.42 0.39 -14.49
N VAL A 71 5.39 0.74 -13.73
CA VAL A 71 4.12 0.01 -13.81
C VAL A 71 3.55 0.37 -15.18
N THR A 72 3.48 -0.60 -16.09
CA THR A 72 2.86 -0.44 -17.41
C THR A 72 1.39 -0.04 -17.19
N LYS A 73 1.08 1.24 -17.40
CA LYS A 73 -0.31 1.72 -17.44
C LYS A 73 -1.01 1.01 -18.59
N LEU A 74 -2.09 0.31 -18.30
CA LEU A 74 -3.02 -0.13 -19.34
C LEU A 74 -3.77 1.12 -19.81
N GLU A 75 -3.39 1.70 -20.95
CA GLU A 75 -3.81 3.04 -21.42
C GLU A 75 -5.32 3.19 -21.77
N ASN A 76 -6.20 2.25 -21.41
CA ASN A 76 -7.57 2.21 -21.94
C ASN A 76 -8.72 2.24 -20.92
N GLU A 77 -8.47 2.39 -19.61
CA GLU A 77 -9.55 2.50 -18.61
C GLU A 77 -9.55 3.90 -17.97
N PRO A 78 -10.73 4.54 -17.77
CA PRO A 78 -10.81 5.79 -17.03
C PRO A 78 -10.24 5.58 -15.62
N PRO A 79 -9.54 6.58 -15.04
CA PRO A 79 -8.91 6.44 -13.73
C PRO A 79 -9.98 6.55 -12.64
N THR A 80 -10.84 5.54 -12.52
CA THR A 80 -11.71 5.37 -11.35
C THR A 80 -10.89 4.68 -10.27
N SER A 81 -10.97 5.20 -9.04
CA SER A 81 -10.23 4.59 -7.94
C SER A 81 -11.03 3.41 -7.41
N LYS A 82 -10.55 2.19 -7.61
CA LYS A 82 -11.21 0.97 -7.09
C LYS A 82 -11.40 0.94 -5.57
N PHE A 83 -10.73 1.82 -4.83
CA PHE A 83 -10.82 1.90 -3.37
C PHE A 83 -11.80 2.95 -2.87
N TRP A 84 -12.11 3.98 -3.67
CA TRP A 84 -12.82 5.17 -3.22
C TRP A 84 -14.04 5.53 -4.06
N ASP A 85 -14.47 4.65 -4.98
CA ASP A 85 -15.70 4.88 -5.74
C ASP A 85 -16.85 5.09 -4.76
N SER A 86 -17.48 6.27 -4.86
CA SER A 86 -18.65 6.62 -4.07
C SER A 86 -19.82 5.82 -4.62
N GLN A 87 -20.12 4.69 -4.00
CA GLN A 87 -21.37 4.00 -4.25
C GLN A 87 -22.47 4.94 -3.75
N SER A 88 -23.13 5.66 -4.65
CA SER A 88 -24.32 6.42 -4.30
C SER A 88 -25.38 5.41 -3.92
N ASP A 89 -25.65 5.29 -2.62
CA ASP A 89 -26.78 4.54 -2.10
C ASP A 89 -28.05 5.20 -2.63
N ASP A 90 -28.57 4.70 -3.76
CA ASP A 90 -29.94 4.96 -4.22
C ASP A 90 -30.90 4.30 -3.22
N ASN A 91 -31.12 4.95 -2.07
CA ASN A 91 -32.23 4.66 -1.19
C ASN A 91 -33.51 5.16 -1.86
N SER A 92 -34.12 4.31 -2.69
CA SER A 92 -35.53 4.45 -3.05
C SER A 92 -36.37 3.98 -1.86
N ASP A 93 -36.69 4.91 -0.97
CA ASP A 93 -37.78 4.74 -0.01
C ASP A 93 -39.10 4.80 -0.80
N ASP A 94 -39.69 3.64 -1.10
CA ASP A 94 -41.06 3.54 -1.62
C ASP A 94 -42.06 3.62 -0.45
N ASP A 95 -42.88 4.69 -0.42
CA ASP A 95 -44.02 4.94 0.47
C ASP A 95 -45.25 4.05 0.17
#